data_AF-A0A0D0DY15-F1
#
_entry.id   AF-A0A0D0DY15-F1
#
_cell.length_a   1.000
_cell.length_b   1.000
_cell.length_c   1.000
_cell.angle_alpha   90.00
_cell.angle_beta   90.00
_cell.angle_gamma   90.00
#
_symmetry.space_group_name_H-M   'P 1'
#
loop_
_entity.id
_entity.type
_entity.pdbx_description
1 polymer ?
#
loop_
_entity_poly.entity_id
_entity_poly.type
_entity_poly.pdbx_seq_one_letter_code
_entity_poly.pdbx_strand_id
1 'polypeptide(L)'
;LYLYVDDSFSFEQRKHLEYYQCYKKFLPRNLACLLHLWDHLGILHEERKQVFVTFFGSPLPIIGFEVDPNLMKVQMSDTSRVKLIEDIQEFAQHGTCRALGDFQKIVGYLNWALNVYPLLRPGLTAIYTKTAGKVQQRAPIWLNKDVERELVWLANHLRKSDGIYFLKSVSWS
;
A
#
# COMPACT_ATOMS: atom_id res chain seq x y z
N LEU A 1 2.76 4.30 -19.40
CA LEU A 1 3.50 4.72 -18.20
C LEU A 1 2.48 5.28 -17.22
N TYR A 2 2.52 4.87 -15.97
CA TYR A 2 1.62 5.31 -14.91
C TYR A 2 2.39 6.12 -13.86
N LEU A 3 1.83 7.29 -13.57
CA LEU A 3 2.27 8.35 -12.65
C LEU A 3 1.66 8.27 -11.25
N TYR A 4 2.39 8.06 -10.16
CA TYR A 4 1.88 8.36 -8.81
C TYR A 4 2.94 9.05 -7.95
N VAL A 5 2.79 10.36 -7.74
CA VAL A 5 3.78 11.19 -7.02
C VAL A 5 5.19 10.99 -7.61
N ASP A 6 6.09 10.32 -6.89
CA ASP A 6 7.45 9.99 -7.31
C ASP A 6 7.61 8.56 -7.85
N ASP A 7 6.58 7.73 -7.76
CA ASP A 7 6.55 6.37 -8.29
C ASP A 7 6.10 6.34 -9.75
N SER A 8 6.88 5.63 -10.58
CA SER A 8 6.62 5.42 -11.99
C SER A 8 6.57 3.93 -12.29
N PHE A 9 5.48 3.43 -12.91
CA PHE A 9 5.34 2.01 -13.22
C PHE A 9 4.67 1.76 -14.57
N SER A 10 4.96 0.61 -15.18
CA SER A 10 4.40 0.19 -16.46
C SER A 10 4.52 -1.32 -16.65
N PHE A 11 4.00 -1.81 -17.77
CA PHE A 11 4.14 -3.20 -18.21
C PHE A 11 4.71 -3.22 -19.63
N GLU A 12 5.43 -4.29 -19.98
CA GLU A 12 6.04 -4.50 -21.29
C GLU A 12 6.02 -5.98 -21.65
N GLN A 13 6.06 -6.29 -22.95
CA GLN A 13 6.23 -7.67 -23.39
C GLN A 13 7.65 -8.15 -23.12
N ARG A 14 7.79 -9.39 -22.62
CA ARG A 14 9.08 -9.98 -22.22
C ARG A 14 10.18 -9.90 -23.28
N LYS A 15 9.81 -9.96 -24.56
CA LYS A 15 10.76 -9.93 -25.69
C LYS A 15 11.26 -8.51 -26.03
N HIS A 16 10.60 -7.47 -25.54
CA HIS A 16 10.98 -6.08 -25.80
C HIS A 16 11.95 -5.61 -24.73
N LEU A 17 13.19 -6.05 -24.86
CA LEU A 17 14.30 -5.61 -24.03
C LEU A 17 15.22 -4.67 -24.81
N GLU A 18 15.76 -3.68 -24.12
CA GLU A 18 16.70 -2.71 -24.64
C GLU A 18 17.92 -2.64 -23.72
N TYR A 19 19.12 -2.58 -24.30
CA TYR A 19 20.35 -2.48 -23.53
C TYR A 19 20.56 -1.05 -23.07
N TYR A 20 20.50 -0.83 -21.76
CA TYR A 20 20.69 0.49 -21.17
C TYR A 20 22.13 0.67 -20.70
N GLN A 21 22.86 1.56 -21.38
CA GLN A 21 24.31 1.73 -21.25
C GLN A 21 24.75 2.13 -19.84
N CYS A 22 24.03 3.03 -19.18
CA CYS A 22 24.43 3.57 -17.87
C CYS A 22 24.47 2.48 -16.78
N TYR A 23 23.59 1.47 -16.89
CA TYR A 23 23.55 0.33 -15.95
C TYR A 23 24.13 -0.96 -16.53
N LYS A 24 24.53 -0.96 -17.80
CA LYS A 24 25.11 -2.10 -18.51
C LYS A 24 24.21 -3.35 -18.47
N LYS A 25 22.89 -3.17 -18.58
CA LYS A 25 21.88 -4.22 -18.43
C LYS A 25 20.78 -4.12 -19.48
N PHE A 26 20.18 -5.26 -19.82
CA PHE A 26 18.94 -5.30 -20.59
C PHE A 26 17.77 -5.00 -19.67
N LEU A 27 17.01 -3.96 -20.01
CA LEU A 27 15.82 -3.52 -19.30
C LEU A 27 14.60 -3.64 -20.22
N PRO A 28 13.37 -3.72 -19.67
CA PRO A 28 12.16 -3.51 -20.45
C PRO A 28 12.24 -2.22 -21.27
N ARG A 29 11.85 -2.28 -22.55
CA ARG A 29 12.00 -1.17 -23.50
C ARG A 29 11.39 0.14 -22.97
N ASN A 30 10.19 0.07 -22.42
CA ASN A 30 9.52 1.23 -21.82
C ASN A 30 10.31 1.85 -20.65
N LEU A 31 10.96 1.04 -19.82
CA LEU A 31 11.81 1.50 -18.73
C LEU A 31 13.09 2.13 -19.28
N ALA A 32 13.78 1.48 -20.22
CA ALA A 32 14.97 2.05 -20.87
C ALA A 32 14.67 3.40 -21.55
N CYS A 33 13.54 3.50 -22.25
CA CYS A 33 13.09 4.73 -22.89
C CYS A 33 12.85 5.86 -21.87
N LEU A 34 12.26 5.55 -20.71
CA LEU A 34 12.08 6.52 -19.64
C LEU A 34 13.41 6.99 -19.05
N LEU A 35 14.35 6.06 -18.83
CA LEU A 35 15.68 6.39 -18.31
C LEU A 35 16.47 7.27 -19.30
N HIS A 36 16.41 6.97 -20.59
CA HIS A 36 17.00 7.83 -21.62
C HIS A 36 16.40 9.23 -21.66
N LEU A 37 15.08 9.36 -21.41
CA LEU A 37 14.46 10.67 -21.26
C LEU A 37 14.98 11.40 -20.02
N TRP A 38 15.14 10.71 -18.89
CA TRP A 38 15.70 11.29 -17.67
C TRP A 38 17.16 11.72 -17.85
N ASP A 39 17.98 10.91 -18.53
CA ASP A 39 19.35 11.27 -18.92
C ASP A 39 19.35 12.57 -19.74
N HIS A 40 18.46 12.67 -20.73
CA HIS A 40 18.35 13.85 -21.58
C HIS A 40 17.92 15.11 -20.81
N LEU A 41 17.04 14.95 -19.81
CA LEU A 41 16.56 16.04 -18.96
C LEU A 41 17.49 16.36 -17.78
N GLY A 42 18.55 15.57 -17.56
CA GLY A 42 19.44 15.71 -16.41
C GLY A 42 18.79 15.32 -15.07
N ILE A 43 17.75 14.48 -15.10
CA ILE A 43 17.09 13.97 -13.88
C ILE A 43 17.91 12.82 -13.32
N LEU A 44 18.31 12.92 -12.05
CA LEU A 44 19.07 11.86 -11.39
C LEU A 44 18.18 10.63 -11.13
N HIS A 45 18.72 9.45 -11.44
CA HIS A 45 18.05 8.18 -11.17
C HIS A 45 19.06 7.11 -10.73
N GLU A 46 18.58 6.17 -9.91
CA GLU A 46 19.41 5.13 -9.29
C GLU A 46 19.00 3.74 -9.75
N GLU A 47 19.97 2.89 -10.06
CA GLU A 47 19.73 1.54 -10.57
C GLU A 47 18.94 0.68 -9.58
N ARG A 48 19.25 0.80 -8.28
CA ARG A 48 18.57 0.07 -7.20
C ARG A 48 17.06 0.34 -7.12
N LYS A 49 16.60 1.47 -7.65
CA LYS A 49 15.18 1.84 -7.69
C LYS A 49 14.48 1.35 -8.96
N GLN A 50 15.23 0.90 -9.97
CA GLN A 50 14.69 0.41 -11.23
C GLN A 50 14.32 -1.06 -11.12
N VAL A 51 13.20 -1.34 -10.46
CA VAL A 51 12.71 -2.70 -10.22
C VAL A 51 11.84 -3.15 -11.38
N PHE A 52 12.11 -4.34 -11.90
CA PHE A 52 11.25 -5.02 -12.85
C PHE A 52 11.34 -6.53 -12.61
N VAL A 53 10.26 -7.25 -12.89
CA VAL A 53 10.23 -8.71 -12.72
C VAL A 53 9.88 -9.37 -14.05
N THR A 54 10.41 -10.57 -14.24
CA THR A 54 9.90 -11.49 -15.25
C THR A 54 8.90 -12.46 -14.61
N PHE A 55 8.35 -13.40 -15.38
CA PHE A 55 7.29 -14.34 -14.93
C PHE A 55 7.53 -15.03 -13.57
N PHE A 56 8.77 -15.22 -13.12
CA PHE A 56 9.10 -15.89 -11.85
C PHE A 56 9.38 -14.95 -10.66
N GLY A 57 9.28 -13.63 -10.86
CA GLY A 57 9.68 -12.64 -9.85
C GLY A 57 8.54 -11.86 -9.20
N SER A 58 7.26 -12.23 -9.40
CA SER A 58 6.15 -11.58 -8.71
C SER A 58 6.15 -11.92 -7.20
N PRO A 59 5.64 -11.05 -6.32
CA PRO A 59 5.00 -9.74 -6.59
C PRO A 59 5.97 -8.55 -6.72
N LEU A 60 5.53 -7.48 -7.39
CA LEU A 60 6.25 -6.20 -7.50
C LEU A 60 5.73 -5.20 -6.47
N PRO A 61 6.60 -4.47 -5.75
CA PRO A 61 6.17 -3.33 -4.95
C PRO A 61 5.79 -2.16 -5.88
N ILE A 62 4.53 -1.73 -5.84
CA ILE A 62 4.03 -0.54 -6.55
C ILE A 62 3.28 0.31 -5.53
N ILE A 63 3.65 1.59 -5.41
CA ILE A 63 3.06 2.57 -4.48
C ILE A 63 3.00 2.12 -3.02
N GLY A 64 3.78 1.11 -2.60
CA GLY A 64 3.71 0.53 -1.25
C GLY A 64 2.78 -0.68 -1.10
N PHE A 65 2.26 -1.23 -2.21
CA PHE A 65 1.55 -2.51 -2.25
C PHE A 65 2.31 -3.56 -3.06
N GLU A 66 2.09 -4.82 -2.75
CA GLU A 66 2.52 -5.94 -3.57
C GLU A 66 1.50 -6.19 -4.67
N VAL A 67 1.95 -6.07 -5.92
CA VAL A 67 1.17 -6.28 -7.13
C VAL A 67 1.67 -7.55 -7.80
N ASP A 68 0.81 -8.56 -7.84
CA ASP A 68 1.02 -9.77 -8.62
C ASP A 68 0.16 -9.73 -9.89
N PRO A 69 0.75 -9.43 -11.06
CA PRO A 69 0.02 -9.39 -12.32
C PRO A 69 -0.38 -10.78 -12.83
N ASN A 70 0.23 -11.86 -12.36
CA ASN A 70 -0.12 -13.23 -12.77
C ASN A 70 -1.36 -13.72 -12.01
N LEU A 71 -1.41 -13.44 -10.70
CA LEU A 71 -2.58 -13.71 -9.87
C LEU A 71 -3.67 -12.64 -10.00
N MET A 72 -3.38 -11.55 -10.72
CA MET A 72 -4.22 -10.35 -10.80
C MET A 72 -4.65 -9.88 -9.41
N LYS A 73 -3.68 -9.81 -8.49
CA LYS A 73 -3.88 -9.59 -7.06
C LYS A 73 -3.05 -8.40 -6.61
N VAL A 74 -3.64 -7.53 -5.79
CA VAL A 74 -2.92 -6.48 -5.07
C VAL A 74 -3.19 -6.60 -3.58
N GLN A 75 -2.13 -6.57 -2.79
CA GLN A 75 -2.18 -6.73 -1.33
C GLN A 75 -1.14 -5.84 -0.64
N MET A 76 -1.30 -5.64 0.67
CA MET A 76 -0.19 -5.16 1.49
C MET A 76 0.85 -6.26 1.65
N SER A 77 2.14 -5.89 1.77
CA SER A 77 3.15 -6.86 2.18
C SER A 77 2.80 -7.46 3.53
N ASP A 78 3.16 -8.73 3.75
CA ASP A 78 2.89 -9.41 5.01
C ASP A 78 3.48 -8.66 6.21
N THR A 79 4.69 -8.11 6.03
CA THR A 79 5.34 -7.29 7.05
C THR A 79 4.55 -6.02 7.41
N SER A 80 4.05 -5.30 6.41
CA SER A 80 3.25 -4.09 6.61
C SER A 80 1.89 -4.41 7.22
N ARG A 81 1.29 -5.54 6.80
CA ARG A 81 0.01 -6.03 7.33
C ARG A 81 0.12 -6.43 8.80
N VAL A 82 1.14 -7.21 9.16
CA VAL A 82 1.39 -7.63 10.55
C VAL A 82 1.65 -6.42 11.44
N LYS A 83 2.52 -5.51 11.01
CA LYS A 83 2.80 -4.28 11.75
C LYS A 83 1.54 -3.44 11.98
N LEU A 84 0.70 -3.28 10.95
CA LEU A 84 -0.56 -2.55 11.10
C LEU A 84 -1.50 -3.23 12.11
N ILE A 85 -1.57 -4.57 12.12
CA ILE A 85 -2.36 -5.32 13.09
C ILE A 85 -1.83 -5.09 14.51
N GLU A 86 -0.52 -5.13 14.71
CA GLU A 86 0.13 -4.85 16.00
C GLU A 86 -0.16 -3.43 16.47
N ASP A 87 0.03 -2.43 15.60
CA ASP A 87 -0.25 -1.02 15.88
C ASP A 87 -1.72 -0.81 16.28
N ILE A 88 -2.67 -1.50 15.63
CA ILE A 88 -4.09 -1.46 15.99
C ILE A 88 -4.34 -2.09 17.36
N GLN A 89 -3.74 -3.24 17.64
CA GLN A 89 -3.92 -3.94 18.91
C GLN A 89 -3.33 -3.16 20.08
N GLU A 90 -2.18 -2.51 19.89
CA GLU A 90 -1.59 -1.61 20.88
C GLU A 90 -2.43 -0.34 21.09
N PHE A 91 -2.94 0.24 19.99
CA PHE A 91 -3.76 1.43 20.06
C PHE A 91 -5.08 1.16 20.79
N ALA A 92 -5.75 0.04 20.49
CA ALA A 92 -7.08 -0.32 20.96
C ALA A 92 -7.14 -0.83 22.41
N GLN A 93 -6.10 -0.59 23.22
CA GLN A 93 -6.09 -1.00 24.63
C GLN A 93 -7.19 -0.29 25.43
N HIS A 94 -8.01 -1.09 26.12
CA HIS A 94 -9.10 -0.58 26.94
C HIS A 94 -8.60 0.39 28.02
N GLY A 95 -9.35 1.47 28.24
CA GLY A 95 -9.03 2.43 29.29
C GLY A 95 -7.73 3.20 29.03
N THR A 96 -7.25 3.27 27.79
CA THR A 96 -6.13 4.14 27.42
C THR A 96 -6.60 5.49 26.90
N CYS A 97 -5.70 6.46 27.01
CA CYS A 97 -5.87 7.80 26.47
C CYS A 97 -4.78 8.04 25.43
N ARG A 98 -5.18 8.54 24.26
CA ARG A 98 -4.27 8.82 23.14
C ARG A 98 -4.44 10.26 22.67
N ALA A 99 -3.38 10.86 22.12
CA ALA A 99 -3.49 12.20 21.57
C ALA A 99 -4.30 12.16 20.27
N LEU A 100 -4.95 13.27 19.91
CA LEU A 100 -5.63 13.37 18.59
C LEU A 100 -4.69 13.02 17.43
N GLY A 101 -3.41 13.43 17.51
CA GLY A 101 -2.41 13.08 16.51
C GLY A 101 -2.20 11.56 16.37
N ASP A 102 -2.34 10.79 17.45
CA ASP A 102 -2.21 9.33 17.39
C ASP A 102 -3.42 8.68 16.70
N PHE A 103 -4.63 9.18 16.97
CA PHE A 103 -5.83 8.80 16.21
C PHE A 103 -5.66 9.10 14.71
N GLN A 104 -5.13 10.27 14.36
CA GLN A 104 -4.92 10.65 12.96
C GLN A 104 -3.86 9.79 12.28
N LYS A 105 -2.77 9.45 12.97
CA LYS A 105 -1.75 8.52 12.45
C LYS A 105 -2.36 7.16 12.13
N ILE A 106 -3.11 6.56 13.06
CA ILE A 106 -3.68 5.23 12.83
C ILE A 106 -4.75 5.23 11.74
N VAL A 107 -5.58 6.29 11.69
CA VAL A 107 -6.55 6.49 10.60
C VAL A 107 -5.84 6.66 9.26
N GLY A 108 -4.71 7.37 9.21
CA GLY A 108 -3.90 7.50 8.00
C GLY A 108 -3.43 6.15 7.46
N TYR A 109 -2.83 5.32 8.33
CA TYR A 109 -2.40 3.97 7.95
C TYR A 109 -3.57 3.07 7.55
N LEU A 110 -4.70 3.13 8.26
CA LEU A 110 -5.89 2.37 7.94
C LEU A 110 -6.49 2.80 6.60
N ASN A 111 -6.63 4.11 6.34
CA ASN A 111 -7.09 4.62 5.06
C ASN A 111 -6.20 4.14 3.90
N TRP A 112 -4.89 4.08 4.12
CA TRP A 112 -3.98 3.49 3.14
C TRP A 112 -4.31 2.00 2.90
N ALA A 113 -4.42 1.21 3.96
CA ALA A 113 -4.80 -0.22 3.86
C ALA A 113 -6.16 -0.44 3.18
N LEU A 114 -7.12 0.46 3.37
CA LEU A 114 -8.47 0.35 2.77
C LEU A 114 -8.47 0.44 1.24
N ASN A 115 -7.37 0.86 0.59
CA ASN A 115 -7.22 0.73 -0.86
C ASN A 115 -7.18 -0.73 -1.33
N VAL A 116 -6.71 -1.65 -0.47
CA VAL A 116 -6.65 -3.09 -0.75
C VAL A 116 -7.55 -3.92 0.17
N TYR A 117 -8.27 -3.28 1.09
CA TYR A 117 -9.27 -3.90 1.97
C TYR A 117 -10.56 -3.04 2.06
N PRO A 118 -11.23 -2.72 0.94
CA PRO A 118 -12.30 -1.72 0.91
C PRO A 118 -13.50 -2.10 1.77
N LEU A 119 -13.74 -3.40 1.99
CA LEU A 119 -14.84 -3.90 2.82
C LEU A 119 -14.63 -3.62 4.32
N LEU A 120 -13.45 -3.19 4.75
CA LEU A 120 -13.15 -2.87 6.15
C LEU A 120 -13.44 -1.41 6.51
N ARG A 121 -13.88 -0.59 5.53
CA ARG A 121 -14.25 0.82 5.73
C ARG A 121 -15.17 1.09 6.92
N PRO A 122 -16.20 0.26 7.21
CA PRO A 122 -17.07 0.48 8.36
C PRO A 122 -16.33 0.53 9.71
N GLY A 123 -15.16 -0.11 9.82
CA GLY A 123 -14.36 -0.14 11.05
C GLY A 123 -13.68 1.19 11.43
N LEU A 124 -13.85 2.26 10.65
CA LEU A 124 -13.38 3.61 10.98
C LEU A 124 -14.46 4.53 11.54
N THR A 125 -15.72 4.09 11.55
CA THR A 125 -16.88 4.95 11.84
C THR A 125 -16.83 5.53 13.25
N ALA A 126 -16.56 4.69 14.26
CA ALA A 126 -16.45 5.11 15.65
C ALA A 126 -15.27 6.08 15.84
N ILE A 127 -14.15 5.88 15.15
CA ILE A 127 -13.00 6.78 15.24
C ILE A 127 -13.31 8.15 14.66
N TYR A 128 -13.88 8.22 13.45
CA TYR A 128 -14.26 9.49 12.85
C TYR A 128 -15.28 10.23 13.72
N THR A 129 -16.29 9.53 14.23
CA THR A 129 -17.27 10.11 15.15
C THR A 129 -16.61 10.64 16.43
N LYS A 130 -15.67 9.87 17.00
CA LYS A 130 -14.94 10.24 18.21
C LYS A 130 -14.02 11.44 18.01
N THR A 131 -13.45 11.62 16.82
CA THR A 131 -12.48 12.67 16.52
C THR A 131 -13.06 13.89 15.82
N ALA A 132 -14.33 13.81 15.39
CA ALA A 132 -15.04 14.89 14.74
C ALA A 132 -14.99 16.20 15.53
N GLY A 133 -14.69 17.30 14.84
CA GLY A 133 -14.62 18.65 15.41
C GLY A 133 -13.41 18.92 16.32
N LYS A 134 -12.55 17.94 16.59
CA LYS A 134 -11.37 18.12 17.43
C LYS A 134 -10.20 18.60 16.57
N VAL A 135 -9.54 19.66 17.03
CA VAL A 135 -8.44 20.31 16.31
C VAL A 135 -7.12 20.30 17.07
N GLN A 136 -7.16 20.13 18.39
CA GLN A 136 -5.96 20.19 19.22
C GLN A 136 -5.21 18.86 19.20
N GLN A 137 -4.07 18.84 18.52
CA GLN A 137 -3.28 17.63 18.22
C GLN A 137 -2.82 16.85 19.46
N ARG A 138 -2.48 17.56 20.54
CA ARG A 138 -2.03 16.95 21.80
C ARG A 138 -3.14 16.72 22.81
N ALA A 139 -4.40 16.99 22.44
CA ALA A 139 -5.51 16.82 23.36
C ALA A 139 -5.68 15.32 23.71
N PRO A 140 -5.74 14.97 25.01
CA PRO A 140 -5.99 13.61 25.44
C PRO A 140 -7.42 13.19 25.06
N ILE A 141 -7.56 12.08 24.34
CA ILE A 141 -8.84 11.48 23.98
C ILE A 141 -8.88 10.05 24.52
N TRP A 142 -9.81 9.80 25.43
CA TRP A 142 -10.08 8.47 25.97
C TRP A 142 -10.73 7.57 24.91
N LEU A 143 -10.20 6.36 24.78
CA LEU A 143 -10.82 5.32 23.97
C LEU A 143 -12.13 4.87 24.62
N ASN A 144 -13.19 4.74 23.82
CA ASN A 144 -14.44 4.14 24.25
C ASN A 144 -14.55 2.70 23.70
N LYS A 145 -15.51 1.95 24.24
CA LYS A 145 -15.76 0.56 23.83
C LYS A 145 -16.10 0.41 22.34
N ASP A 146 -16.70 1.42 21.72
CA ASP A 146 -17.02 1.37 20.29
C ASP A 146 -15.78 1.43 19.41
N VAL A 147 -14.85 2.37 19.69
CA VAL A 147 -13.56 2.46 18.98
C VAL A 147 -12.76 1.18 19.16
N GLU A 148 -12.67 0.68 20.39
CA GLU A 148 -11.98 -0.59 20.69
C GLU A 148 -12.58 -1.75 19.88
N ARG A 149 -13.92 -1.92 19.95
CA ARG A 149 -14.62 -3.01 19.24
C ARG A 149 -14.38 -2.96 17.73
N GLU A 150 -14.50 -1.78 17.12
CA GLU A 150 -14.30 -1.62 15.67
C GLU A 150 -12.86 -1.88 15.26
N LEU A 151 -11.89 -1.38 16.03
CA LEU A 151 -10.47 -1.63 15.76
C LEU A 151 -10.09 -3.11 15.89
N VAL A 152 -10.58 -3.78 16.94
CA VAL A 152 -10.38 -5.23 17.12
C VAL A 152 -11.04 -6.01 15.98
N TRP A 153 -12.24 -5.62 15.57
CA TRP A 153 -12.90 -6.20 14.39
C TRP A 153 -12.04 -6.02 13.13
N LEU A 154 -11.50 -4.82 12.89
CA LEU A 154 -10.65 -4.49 11.75
C LEU A 154 -9.38 -5.36 11.74
N ALA A 155 -8.65 -5.43 12.86
CA ALA A 155 -7.46 -6.26 13.02
C ALA A 155 -7.72 -7.74 12.76
N ASN A 156 -8.84 -8.27 13.25
CA ASN A 156 -9.22 -9.67 13.04
C ASN A 156 -9.56 -9.97 11.57
N HIS A 157 -10.16 -9.03 10.85
CA HIS A 157 -10.44 -9.19 9.42
C HIS A 157 -9.19 -9.01 8.56
N LEU A 158 -8.33 -8.04 8.88
CA LEU A 158 -7.03 -7.85 8.21
C LEU A 158 -6.19 -9.12 8.24
N ARG A 159 -6.16 -9.82 9.39
CA ARG A 159 -5.43 -11.09 9.54
C ARG A 159 -5.89 -12.18 8.57
N LYS A 160 -7.17 -12.17 8.19
CA LYS A 160 -7.79 -13.18 7.33
C LYS A 160 -7.93 -12.74 5.86
N SER A 161 -7.60 -11.49 5.55
CA SER A 161 -7.86 -10.90 4.24
C SER A 161 -6.67 -11.03 3.31
N ASP A 162 -6.92 -11.53 2.10
CA ASP A 162 -5.91 -11.76 1.06
C ASP A 162 -5.91 -10.65 -0.02
N GLY A 163 -6.17 -9.39 0.35
CA GLY A 163 -6.13 -8.25 -0.57
C GLY A 163 -7.28 -8.21 -1.59
N ILE A 164 -7.05 -7.55 -2.73
CA ILE A 164 -8.02 -7.42 -3.84
C ILE A 164 -7.55 -8.23 -5.05
N TYR A 165 -8.49 -8.95 -5.65
CA TYR A 165 -8.34 -9.54 -6.98
C TYR A 165 -9.05 -8.68 -8.02
N PHE A 166 -8.37 -8.32 -9.11
CA PHE A 166 -8.91 -7.44 -10.16
C PHE A 166 -9.86 -8.17 -11.12
N LEU A 167 -9.72 -9.49 -11.24
CA LEU A 167 -10.58 -10.34 -12.05
C LEU A 167 -10.87 -11.64 -11.30
N LYS A 168 -12.13 -12.08 -11.28
CA LYS A 168 -12.43 -13.51 -11.13
C LYS A 168 -12.02 -14.14 -12.46
N SER A 169 -11.12 -15.12 -12.45
CA SER A 169 -10.84 -15.90 -13.66
C SER A 169 -12.16 -16.46 -14.16
N VAL A 170 -12.68 -15.92 -15.27
CA VAL A 170 -13.77 -16.58 -16.00
C VAL A 170 -13.08 -17.69 -16.78
N SER A 171 -13.02 -18.87 -16.18
CA SER A 171 -12.65 -20.08 -16.89
C SER A 171 -13.75 -20.31 -17.94
N TRP A 172 -13.50 -19.93 -19.19
CA TRP A 172 -14.29 -20.45 -20.30
C TRP A 172 -13.80 -21.87 -20.54
N SER A 173 -14.42 -22.82 -19.84
CA SER A 173 -14.36 -24.25 -20.17
C SER A 173 -15.64 -24.64 -20.89
#